data_AF-A0A829QM99-F1
#
_entry.id   AF-A0A829QM99-F1
#
_cell.length_a   1.000
_cell.length_b   1.000
_cell.length_c   1.000
_cell.angle_alpha   90.00
_cell.angle_beta   90.00
_cell.angle_gamma   90.00
#
_symmetry.space_group_name_H-M   'P 1'
#
loop_
_entity.id
_entity.type
_entity.pdbx_description
1 polymer ?
#
loop_
_entity_poly.entity_id
_entity_poly.type
_entity_poly.pdbx_seq_one_letter_code
_entity_poly.pdbx_strand_id
1 'polypeptide(L)'
;MLTRIAAAGVLVLCGVFTNMFTAVAHADDVVVRDANGVPWSWSTEASCIKDGPDQHLANNADDAFLKYWYCLQHDDGLWYLHNTDSPSERVG
;
A
#
# COMPACT_ATOMS: atom_id res chain seq x y z
N MET A 1 -13.45 48.49 14.63
CA MET A 1 -13.33 48.44 13.16
C MET A 1 -11.85 48.48 12.84
N LEU A 2 -11.25 47.34 12.49
CA LEU A 2 -9.82 47.21 12.21
C LEU A 2 -9.63 46.76 10.75
N THR A 3 -9.06 47.70 9.99
CA THR A 3 -8.17 47.62 8.83
C THR A 3 -8.27 46.42 7.87
N ARG A 4 -8.71 46.72 6.64
CA ARG A 4 -8.52 45.90 5.44
C ARG A 4 -7.04 45.93 5.02
N ILE A 5 -6.41 44.76 4.88
CA ILE A 5 -5.17 44.61 4.13
C ILE A 5 -5.43 43.57 3.05
N ALA A 6 -5.50 44.04 1.81
CA ALA A 6 -5.45 43.21 0.62
C ALA A 6 -3.98 42.89 0.33
N ALA A 7 -3.66 41.61 0.15
CA ALA A 7 -2.40 41.18 -0.44
C ALA A 7 -2.74 40.22 -1.59
N ALA A 8 -2.77 40.77 -2.80
CA ALA A 8 -2.80 40.03 -4.04
C ALA A 8 -1.39 39.44 -4.26
N GLY A 9 -1.26 38.12 -4.14
CA GLY A 9 -0.07 37.38 -4.55
C GLY A 9 -0.45 36.42 -5.66
N VAL A 10 -0.30 36.85 -6.91
CA VAL A 10 -0.36 35.97 -8.09
C VAL A 10 0.89 35.10 -8.05
N LEU A 11 0.74 33.82 -7.73
CA LEU A 11 1.79 32.82 -7.93
C LEU A 11 1.76 32.40 -9.40
N VAL A 12 2.81 32.80 -10.12
CA VAL A 12 3.08 32.49 -11.52
C VAL A 12 3.21 30.97 -11.70
N LEU A 13 2.29 30.39 -12.47
CA LEU A 13 2.42 29.07 -13.08
C LEU A 13 3.40 29.15 -14.25
N CYS A 14 4.64 28.70 -14.04
CA CYS A 14 5.59 28.43 -15.13
C CYS A 14 6.29 27.09 -14.89
N GLY A 15 6.24 26.23 -15.91
CA GLY A 15 7.24 25.18 -16.11
C GLY A 15 6.73 23.75 -15.95
N VAL A 16 6.03 23.26 -16.97
CA VAL A 16 5.79 21.84 -17.17
C VAL A 16 7.12 21.15 -17.44
N PHE A 17 7.61 20.35 -16.50
CA PHE A 17 8.42 19.18 -16.80
C PHE A 17 7.54 17.95 -16.61
N THR A 18 6.97 17.53 -17.74
CA THR A 18 6.48 16.17 -17.98
C THR A 18 7.54 15.16 -17.57
N ASN A 19 7.07 14.01 -17.06
CA ASN A 19 7.85 12.90 -16.53
C ASN A 19 8.20 13.08 -15.04
N MET A 20 7.16 13.24 -14.22
CA MET A 20 7.16 12.56 -12.93
C MET A 20 7.37 11.08 -13.25
N PHE A 21 8.63 10.64 -13.30
CA PHE A 21 8.98 9.31 -12.87
C PHE A 21 8.45 9.24 -11.45
N THR A 22 7.23 8.74 -11.30
CA THR A 22 6.77 8.22 -10.03
C THR A 22 7.74 7.09 -9.72
N ALA A 23 8.84 7.42 -9.07
CA ALA A 23 9.63 6.45 -8.37
C ALA A 23 8.68 5.90 -7.31
N VAL A 24 7.99 4.80 -7.67
CA VAL A 24 7.17 4.05 -6.75
C VAL A 24 8.17 3.38 -5.85
N ALA A 25 8.40 3.95 -4.67
CA ALA A 25 9.15 3.26 -3.64
C ALA A 25 8.26 2.08 -3.21
N HIS A 26 8.58 0.89 -3.73
CA HIS A 26 7.98 -0.33 -3.24
C HIS A 26 8.50 -0.54 -1.80
N ALA A 27 7.60 -0.74 -0.85
CA ALA A 27 8.00 -1.32 0.42
C ALA A 27 8.36 -2.79 0.17
N ASP A 28 9.38 -3.30 0.85
CA ASP A 28 9.77 -4.71 0.74
C ASP A 28 8.59 -5.63 1.10
N ASP A 29 7.72 -5.19 2.02
CA ASP A 29 6.51 -5.89 2.43
C ASP A 29 5.28 -4.96 2.48
N VAL A 30 4.12 -5.43 1.99
CA VAL A 30 2.85 -4.68 2.00
C VAL A 30 1.70 -5.55 2.52
N VAL A 31 1.00 -5.05 3.54
CA VAL A 31 -0.24 -5.67 4.04
C VAL A 31 -1.36 -5.53 3.02
N VAL A 32 -2.01 -6.64 2.68
CA VAL A 32 -3.17 -6.64 1.78
C VAL A 32 -4.38 -6.02 2.46
N ARG A 33 -5.09 -5.17 1.71
CA ARG A 33 -6.21 -4.35 2.19
C ARG A 33 -7.41 -4.48 1.27
N ASP A 34 -8.59 -4.25 1.81
CA ASP A 34 -9.83 -4.12 1.05
C ASP A 34 -9.87 -2.80 0.24
N ALA A 35 -10.95 -2.61 -0.53
CA ALA A 35 -11.16 -1.42 -1.35
C ALA A 35 -11.26 -0.10 -0.55
N ASN A 36 -11.49 -0.17 0.77
CA ASN A 36 -11.55 0.99 1.67
C ASN A 36 -10.21 1.22 2.40
N GLY A 37 -9.19 0.41 2.11
CA GLY A 37 -7.88 0.49 2.77
C GLY A 37 -7.81 -0.21 4.12
N VAL A 38 -8.84 -0.99 4.51
CA VAL A 38 -8.85 -1.77 5.74
C VAL A 38 -8.04 -3.06 5.53
N PRO A 39 -7.03 -3.37 6.36
CA PRO A 39 -6.30 -4.64 6.26
C PRO A 39 -7.22 -5.85 6.35
N TRP A 40 -7.01 -6.83 5.48
CA TRP A 40 -7.59 -8.15 5.71
C TRP A 40 -6.92 -8.80 6.91
N SER A 41 -7.73 -9.40 7.77
CA SER A 41 -7.27 -10.02 9.00
C SER A 41 -8.01 -11.30 9.29
N TRP A 42 -7.30 -12.30 9.82
CA TRP A 42 -7.87 -13.59 10.18
C TRP A 42 -7.64 -13.90 11.66
N SER A 43 -8.54 -14.69 12.24
CA SER A 43 -8.40 -15.15 13.62
C SER A 43 -7.36 -16.25 13.80
N THR A 44 -6.95 -16.93 12.74
CA THR A 44 -5.95 -18.00 12.79
C THR A 44 -5.00 -17.94 11.59
N GLU A 45 -3.77 -18.40 11.79
CA GLU A 45 -2.78 -18.57 10.72
C GLU A 45 -3.31 -19.44 9.60
N ALA A 46 -3.96 -20.56 9.93
CA ALA A 46 -4.46 -21.52 8.96
C ALA A 46 -5.50 -20.89 8.02
N SER A 47 -6.36 -20.00 8.52
CA SER A 47 -7.32 -19.26 7.69
C SER A 47 -6.60 -18.28 6.75
N CYS A 48 -5.61 -17.55 7.25
CA CYS A 48 -4.80 -16.63 6.44
C CYS A 48 -4.05 -17.39 5.33
N ILE A 49 -3.39 -18.50 5.65
CA ILE A 49 -2.67 -19.34 4.68
C ILE A 49 -3.62 -19.93 3.64
N LYS A 50 -4.83 -20.30 4.05
CA LYS A 50 -5.83 -20.87 3.14
C LYS A 50 -6.30 -19.84 2.11
N ASP A 51 -6.59 -18.62 2.55
CA ASP A 51 -7.15 -17.58 1.68
C ASP A 51 -6.06 -16.82 0.92
N GLY A 52 -4.80 -16.95 1.31
CA GLY A 52 -3.70 -16.17 0.78
C GLY A 52 -3.46 -16.25 -0.74
N PRO A 53 -3.54 -17.44 -1.37
CA PRO A 53 -3.43 -17.54 -2.84
C PRO A 53 -4.48 -16.76 -3.61
N ASP A 54 -5.60 -16.38 -2.99
CA ASP A 54 -6.69 -15.64 -3.61
C ASP A 54 -6.68 -14.14 -3.24
N GLN A 55 -5.81 -13.72 -2.32
CA GLN A 55 -5.74 -12.33 -1.85
C GLN A 55 -4.59 -11.57 -2.50
N HIS A 56 -4.93 -10.44 -3.11
CA HIS A 56 -4.04 -9.66 -3.96
C HIS A 56 -4.04 -8.19 -3.59
N LEU A 57 -2.95 -7.50 -3.89
CA LEU A 57 -2.88 -6.05 -3.74
C LEU A 57 -3.82 -5.38 -4.74
N ALA A 58 -4.51 -4.32 -4.28
CA ALA A 58 -5.43 -3.57 -5.14
C ALA A 58 -4.73 -2.87 -6.32
N ASN A 59 -3.42 -2.64 -6.22
CA ASN A 59 -2.60 -2.07 -7.27
C ASN A 59 -1.89 -3.18 -8.06
N ASN A 60 -2.22 -3.30 -9.35
CA ASN A 60 -1.66 -4.34 -10.23
C ASN A 60 -0.13 -4.27 -10.40
N ALA A 61 0.49 -3.09 -10.30
CA ALA A 61 1.94 -2.94 -10.42
C ALA A 61 2.66 -3.47 -9.17
N ASP A 62 2.13 -3.19 -7.98
CA ASP A 62 2.65 -3.72 -6.72
C ASP A 62 2.37 -5.22 -6.61
N ASP A 63 1.18 -5.68 -7.02
CA ASP A 63 0.81 -7.11 -7.01
C ASP A 63 1.73 -7.95 -7.91
N ALA A 64 2.11 -7.41 -9.07
CA ALA A 64 3.04 -8.07 -9.98
C ALA A 64 4.50 -8.08 -9.45
N PHE A 65 4.89 -7.07 -8.67
CA PHE A 65 6.23 -6.96 -8.10
C PHE A 65 6.38 -7.80 -6.83
N LEU A 66 5.45 -7.66 -5.89
CA LEU A 66 5.37 -8.33 -4.60
C LEU A 66 4.62 -9.66 -4.72
N LYS A 67 5.11 -10.54 -5.57
CA LYS A 67 4.46 -11.81 -5.94
C LYS A 67 4.57 -12.92 -4.88
N TYR A 68 5.43 -12.73 -3.88
CA TYR A 68 5.56 -13.66 -2.78
C TYR A 68 4.72 -13.18 -1.60
N TRP A 69 4.39 -14.07 -0.67
CA TRP A 69 3.55 -13.71 0.46
C TRP A 69 3.77 -14.58 1.69
N TYR A 70 3.44 -14.02 2.85
CA TYR A 70 3.44 -14.71 4.13
C TYR A 70 2.32 -14.20 5.03
N CYS A 71 1.98 -15.00 6.03
CA CYS A 71 1.05 -14.61 7.09
C CYS A 71 1.83 -14.32 8.37
N LEU A 72 1.53 -13.19 9.02
CA LEU A 72 2.18 -12.79 10.27
C LEU A 72 1.11 -12.36 11.29
N GLN A 73 1.25 -12.84 12.53
CA GLN A 73 0.41 -12.38 13.64
C GLN A 73 0.92 -11.04 14.17
N HIS A 74 0.02 -10.09 14.40
CA HIS A 74 0.34 -8.79 15.00
C HIS A 74 -0.07 -8.74 16.49
N ASP A 75 0.23 -7.63 17.15
CA ASP A 75 0.01 -7.45 18.61
C ASP A 75 -1.46 -7.49 19.04
N ASP A 76 -2.40 -7.33 18.09
CA ASP A 76 -3.83 -7.47 18.32
C ASP A 76 -4.31 -8.93 18.26
N GLY A 77 -3.39 -9.87 18.02
CA GLY A 77 -3.66 -11.30 17.96
C GLY A 77 -4.25 -11.76 16.63
N LEU A 78 -4.42 -10.87 15.66
CA LEU A 78 -4.91 -11.20 14.33
C LEU A 78 -3.76 -11.51 13.38
N TRP A 79 -4.05 -12.33 12.38
CA TRP A 79 -3.13 -12.69 11.31
C TRP A 79 -3.37 -11.80 10.11
N TYR A 80 -2.29 -11.35 9.47
CA TYR A 80 -2.30 -10.47 8.31
C TYR A 80 -1.50 -11.10 7.19
N LEU A 81 -1.95 -10.89 5.95
CA LEU A 81 -1.23 -11.30 4.76
C LEU A 81 -0.36 -10.15 4.28
N HIS A 82 0.93 -10.44 4.11
CA HIS A 82 1.92 -9.51 3.60
C HIS A 82 2.41 -10.03 2.26
N ASN A 83 2.32 -9.21 1.23
CA ASN A 83 2.97 -9.44 -0.05
C ASN A 83 4.40 -8.89 0.01
N THR A 84 5.35 -9.64 -0.54
CA THR A 84 6.79 -9.35 -0.47
C THR A 84 7.48 -9.65 -1.81
N ASP A 85 8.63 -9.04 -2.05
CA ASP A 85 9.51 -9.40 -3.18
C ASP A 85 10.52 -10.50 -2.81
N SER A 86 10.53 -10.95 -1.54
CA SER A 86 11.44 -11.99 -1.07
C SER A 86 11.08 -13.40 -1.58
N PRO A 87 11.96 -14.05 -2.36
CA PRO A 87 11.70 -15.38 -2.90
C PRO A 87 11.80 -16.52 -1.88
N SER A 88 12.11 -16.21 -0.62
CA SER A 88 12.07 -17.18 0.48
C SER A 88 10.65 -17.56 0.89
N GLU A 89 9.66 -16.71 0.56
CA GLU A 89 8.29 -16.87 1.00
C GLU A 89 7.43 -17.63 -0.03
N ARG A 90 6.14 -17.82 0.31
CA ARG A 90 5.19 -18.55 -0.53
C ARG A 90 4.94 -17.77 -1.82
N VAL A 91 4.64 -18.47 -2.91
CA VAL A 91 4.23 -17.81 -4.16
C VAL A 91 2.71 -17.71 -4.23
N GLY A 92 2.20 -16.58 -4.69
CA GLY A 92 0.78 -16.37 -5.04
C GLY A 92 0.46 -17.01 -6.38
#